data_AF-A0A953YXX0-F1
#
_entry.id   AF-A0A953YXX0-F1
#
_cell.length_a   1.000
_cell.length_b   1.000
_cell.length_c   1.000
_cell.angle_alpha   90.00
_cell.angle_beta   90.00
_cell.angle_gamma   90.00
#
_symmetry.space_group_name_H-M   'P 1'
#
loop_
_entity.id
_entity.type
_entity.pdbx_description
1 polymer ?
#
loop_
_entity_poly.entity_id
_entity_poly.type
_entity_poly.pdbx_seq_one_letter_code
_entity_poly.pdbx_strand_id
1 'polypeptide(L)'
;MRIAYLEFDREEALRRLSVKQLMQIWNQLLLQASGDVDQALEWLEYLFERYNLERMGQGFEEFKERLLNERFIEPEGSGEVPRHKLTGKGERAIRQDSLDQIFQNLKSVGSGNHRTPREGSGGDNLSETRPFQAGDLSSDIDYQKSIKNAFQRAGINKFSLAEDDLEVFEKEHYASCATVLMIDISHSMILYGEDRITPAKRTAIALAELIQTKYPKDSLEVITFGNEAQKVRVRDLPYLQVGPFHTNTKAGLQLAQRLLAKKRQTNKQIFMITDG
;
A
#
# COMPACT_ATOMS: atom_id res chain seq x y z
N MET A 1 -25.64 18.30 -12.27
CA MET A 1 -24.82 17.72 -11.18
C MET A 1 -23.66 18.70 -10.93
N ARG A 2 -23.79 19.59 -9.94
CA ARG A 2 -22.67 20.44 -9.52
C ARG A 2 -21.82 19.59 -8.59
N ILE A 3 -20.64 19.19 -9.04
CA ILE A 3 -19.64 18.58 -8.17
C ILE A 3 -19.19 19.69 -7.23
N ALA A 4 -19.66 19.66 -5.98
CA ALA A 4 -19.10 20.47 -4.93
C ALA A 4 -17.75 19.85 -4.60
N TYR A 5 -16.67 20.50 -5.04
CA TYR A 5 -15.36 20.22 -4.47
C TYR A 5 -15.42 20.73 -3.04
N LEU A 6 -15.51 19.81 -2.07
CA LEU A 6 -15.06 20.12 -0.72
C LEU A 6 -13.60 20.52 -0.86
N GLU A 7 -13.26 21.75 -0.50
CA GLU A 7 -11.86 22.12 -0.33
C GLU A 7 -11.24 21.08 0.61
N PHE A 8 -10.19 20.43 0.15
CA PHE A 8 -9.43 19.51 0.98
C PHE A 8 -8.83 20.34 2.11
N ASP A 9 -9.48 20.32 3.27
CA ASP A 9 -8.98 20.98 4.47
C ASP A 9 -7.76 20.20 4.96
N ARG A 10 -6.58 20.66 4.51
CA ARG A 10 -5.29 20.13 4.93
C ARG A 10 -5.14 20.18 6.44
N GLU A 11 -5.64 21.22 7.10
CA GLU A 11 -5.53 21.33 8.55
C GLU A 11 -6.39 20.27 9.24
N GLU A 12 -7.61 20.03 8.76
CA GLU A 12 -8.49 19.01 9.35
C GLU A 12 -8.05 17.57 9.06
N ALA A 13 -7.44 17.31 7.89
CA ALA A 13 -6.80 16.03 7.60
C ALA A 13 -5.55 15.77 8.48
N LEU A 14 -4.80 16.83 8.81
CA LEU A 14 -3.65 16.76 9.71
C LEU A 14 -4.04 16.65 11.19
N ARG A 15 -5.23 17.18 11.58
CA ARG A 15 -5.83 17.06 12.93
C ARG A 15 -6.02 15.65 13.47
N ARG A 16 -5.86 14.62 12.63
CA ARG A 16 -6.00 13.20 13.01
C ARG A 16 -4.94 12.31 12.35
N LEU A 17 -3.66 12.67 12.46
CA LEU A 17 -2.61 11.72 12.12
C LEU A 17 -2.60 10.57 13.14
N SER A 18 -3.09 9.42 12.73
CA SER A 18 -2.94 8.19 13.51
C SER A 18 -1.46 7.82 13.65
N VAL A 19 -1.11 7.07 14.71
CA VAL A 19 0.24 6.51 14.92
C VAL A 19 0.73 5.80 13.66
N LYS A 20 -0.17 5.09 12.97
CA LYS A 20 0.13 4.42 11.70
C LYS A 20 0.61 5.40 10.62
N GLN A 21 -0.05 6.55 10.45
CA GLN A 21 0.34 7.53 9.45
C GLN A 21 1.65 8.23 9.82
N LEU A 22 1.90 8.51 11.10
CA LEU A 22 3.19 9.03 11.56
C LEU A 22 4.33 8.03 11.27
N MET A 23 4.09 6.73 11.50
CA MET A 23 5.04 5.67 11.12
C MET A 23 5.30 5.62 9.61
N GLN A 24 4.29 5.87 8.77
CA GLN A 24 4.47 5.94 7.31
C GLN A 24 5.33 7.13 6.89
N ILE A 25 5.06 8.31 7.45
CA ILE A 25 5.86 9.52 7.21
C ILE A 25 7.30 9.28 7.68
N TRP A 26 7.48 8.74 8.89
CA TRP A 26 8.79 8.37 9.43
C TRP A 26 9.58 7.45 8.50
N ASN A 27 8.97 6.36 8.01
CA ASN A 27 9.62 5.42 7.10
C ASN A 27 10.00 6.10 5.76
N GLN A 28 9.17 7.02 5.25
CA GLN A 28 9.47 7.79 4.04
C GLN A 28 10.65 8.75 4.25
N LEU A 29 10.68 9.46 5.39
CA LEU A 29 11.79 10.35 5.74
C LEU A 29 13.10 9.58 5.91
N LEU A 30 13.08 8.43 6.58
CA LEU A 30 14.24 7.55 6.69
C LEU A 30 14.76 7.09 5.32
N LEU A 31 13.86 6.73 4.40
CA LEU A 31 14.24 6.33 3.06
C LEU A 31 14.90 7.50 2.30
N GLN A 32 14.33 8.71 2.43
CA GLN A 32 14.88 9.92 1.83
C GLN A 32 16.22 10.34 2.46
N ALA A 33 16.40 10.10 3.76
CA ALA A 33 17.64 10.33 4.49
C ALA A 33 18.68 9.20 4.28
N SER A 34 18.41 8.24 3.39
CA SER A 34 19.30 7.09 3.14
C SER A 34 19.63 6.27 4.39
N GLY A 35 18.69 6.19 5.34
CA GLY A 35 18.84 5.47 6.60
C GLY A 35 19.49 6.26 7.74
N ASP A 36 19.83 7.54 7.53
CA ASP A 36 20.29 8.42 8.60
C ASP A 36 19.11 8.76 9.53
N VAL A 37 19.15 8.19 10.74
CA VAL A 37 18.06 8.29 11.72
C VAL A 37 18.00 9.68 12.33
N ASP A 38 19.15 10.29 12.63
CA ASP A 38 19.20 11.61 13.24
C ASP A 38 18.71 12.66 12.25
N GLN A 39 19.13 12.58 10.99
CA GLN A 39 18.63 13.47 9.94
C GLN A 39 17.11 13.34 9.72
N ALA A 40 16.58 12.11 9.76
CA ALA A 40 15.15 11.86 9.62
C ALA A 40 14.35 12.39 10.83
N LEU A 41 14.92 12.31 12.05
CA LEU A 41 14.32 12.89 13.26
C LEU A 41 14.28 14.42 13.18
N GLU A 42 15.36 15.06 12.73
CA GLU A 42 15.38 16.52 12.51
C GLU A 42 14.30 16.96 11.52
N TRP A 43 14.15 16.24 10.40
CA TRP A 43 13.08 16.53 9.43
C TRP A 43 11.70 16.30 10.01
N LEU A 44 11.52 15.25 10.81
CA LEU A 44 10.25 14.97 11.45
C LEU A 44 9.89 16.06 12.47
N GLU A 45 10.84 16.48 13.32
CA GLU A 45 10.68 17.59 14.27
C GLU A 45 10.26 18.87 13.56
N TYR A 46 10.94 19.21 12.45
CA TYR A 46 10.57 20.34 11.61
C TYR A 46 9.13 20.25 11.08
N LEU A 47 8.64 19.06 10.70
CA LEU A 47 7.25 18.87 10.30
C LEU A 47 6.28 19.06 11.47
N PHE A 48 6.63 18.59 12.67
CA PHE A 48 5.83 18.79 13.88
C PHE A 48 5.70 20.27 14.22
N GLU A 49 6.78 21.04 14.18
CA GLU A 49 6.77 22.49 14.43
C GLU A 49 5.99 23.24 13.35
N ARG A 50 6.32 23.01 12.07
CA ARG A 50 5.75 23.76 10.95
C ARG A 50 4.24 23.58 10.80
N TYR A 51 3.74 22.38 11.08
CA TYR A 51 2.32 22.05 10.97
C TYR A 51 1.62 21.98 12.33
N ASN A 52 2.30 22.39 13.42
CA ASN A 52 1.77 22.41 14.78
C ASN A 52 1.15 21.05 15.19
N LEU A 53 1.83 19.95 14.83
CA LEU A 53 1.32 18.58 15.02
C LEU A 53 1.19 18.18 16.48
N GLU A 54 1.92 18.84 17.37
CA GLU A 54 1.91 18.57 18.81
C GLU A 54 0.54 18.79 19.47
N ARG A 55 -0.28 19.70 18.93
CA ARG A 55 -1.64 19.96 19.48
C ARG A 55 -2.67 18.89 19.11
N MET A 56 -2.25 17.83 18.40
CA MET A 56 -3.15 16.89 17.72
C MET A 56 -3.13 15.47 18.30
N GLY A 57 -2.51 15.28 19.48
CA GLY A 57 -2.71 14.10 20.32
C GLY A 57 -1.48 13.23 20.59
N GLN A 58 -0.37 13.42 19.86
CA GLN A 58 0.97 12.93 20.24
C GLN A 58 2.00 14.01 19.86
N GLY A 59 2.93 14.30 20.78
CA GLY A 59 4.05 15.22 20.51
C GLY A 59 5.20 14.53 19.80
N PHE A 60 6.13 15.30 19.21
CA PHE A 60 7.33 14.76 18.57
C PHE A 60 8.12 13.86 19.54
N GLU A 61 8.35 14.34 20.77
CA GLU A 61 9.05 13.61 21.81
C GLU A 61 8.35 12.29 22.20
N GLU A 62 7.02 12.27 22.25
CA GLU A 62 6.27 11.04 22.53
C GLU A 62 6.44 10.00 21.41
N PHE A 63 6.44 10.46 20.15
CA PHE A 63 6.67 9.58 19.01
C PHE A 63 8.12 9.07 18.97
N LYS A 64 9.11 9.91 19.27
CA LYS A 64 10.52 9.52 19.38
C LYS A 64 10.74 8.50 20.50
N GLU A 65 10.16 8.74 21.67
CA GLU A 65 10.14 7.79 22.80
C GLU A 65 9.50 6.47 22.39
N ARG A 66 8.41 6.49 21.61
CA ARG A 66 7.81 5.26 21.07
C ARG A 66 8.78 4.51 20.17
N LEU A 67 9.50 5.19 19.26
CA LEU A 67 10.48 4.54 18.38
C LEU A 67 11.58 3.84 19.19
N LEU A 68 12.03 4.44 20.30
CA LEU A 68 13.01 3.87 21.22
C LEU A 68 12.44 2.68 22.01
N ASN A 69 11.29 2.86 22.66
CA ASN A 69 10.65 1.86 23.51
C ASN A 69 10.23 0.62 22.72
N GLU A 70 9.71 0.82 21.50
CA GLU A 70 9.36 -0.27 20.59
C GLU A 70 10.58 -0.83 19.85
N ARG A 71 11.79 -0.31 20.08
CA ARG A 71 13.06 -0.72 19.48
C ARG A 71 13.05 -0.64 17.94
N PHE A 72 12.47 0.40 17.36
CA PHE A 72 12.69 0.71 15.93
C PHE A 72 14.03 1.40 15.72
N ILE A 73 14.45 2.23 16.68
CA ILE A 73 15.76 2.88 16.74
C ILE A 73 16.41 2.58 18.10
N GLU A 74 17.72 2.70 18.17
CA GLU A 74 18.49 2.56 19.41
C GLU A 74 19.62 3.58 19.45
N PRO A 75 20.03 4.04 20.64
CA PRO A 75 21.15 4.96 20.77
C PRO A 75 22.46 4.29 20.31
N GLU A 76 23.28 5.05 19.60
CA GLU A 76 24.59 4.69 19.08
C GLU A 76 25.66 5.61 19.69
N GLY A 77 26.57 5.01 20.44
CA GLY A 77 27.71 5.70 21.05
C GLY A 77 27.45 6.26 22.45
N SER A 78 28.54 6.65 23.10
CA SER A 78 28.59 7.21 24.47
C SER A 78 29.09 8.66 24.47
N GLY A 79 28.66 9.45 23.47
CA GLY A 79 28.96 10.88 23.38
C GLY A 79 27.91 11.73 24.13
N GLU A 80 28.18 13.04 24.29
CA GLU A 80 27.26 13.98 24.95
C GLU A 80 25.91 14.14 24.23
N VAL A 81 25.87 13.88 22.92
CA VAL A 81 24.63 13.74 22.14
C VAL A 81 24.57 12.29 21.65
N PRO A 82 23.64 11.46 22.16
CA PRO A 82 23.47 10.10 21.65
C PRO A 82 22.95 10.18 20.21
N ARG A 83 23.74 9.67 19.27
CA ARG A 83 23.26 9.41 17.91
C ARG A 83 22.26 8.25 17.94
N HIS A 84 21.46 8.12 16.92
CA HIS A 84 20.53 7.00 16.80
C HIS A 84 20.87 6.15 15.59
N LYS A 85 20.73 4.83 15.74
CA LYS A 85 20.80 3.89 14.65
C LYS A 85 19.50 3.11 14.51
N LEU A 86 19.25 2.68 13.28
CA LEU A 86 18.09 1.86 12.98
C LEU A 86 18.34 0.43 13.48
N THR A 87 17.35 -0.16 14.14
CA THR A 87 17.45 -1.58 14.54
C THR A 87 17.03 -2.48 13.39
N GLY A 88 17.32 -3.78 13.50
CA GLY A 88 16.76 -4.78 12.56
C GLY A 88 15.22 -4.87 12.58
N LYS A 89 14.53 -4.34 13.60
CA LYS A 89 13.07 -4.17 13.59
C LYS A 89 12.68 -2.93 12.76
N GLY A 90 13.38 -1.81 12.92
CA GLY A 90 13.26 -0.61 12.09
C GLY A 90 13.40 -0.89 10.61
N GLU A 91 14.50 -1.56 10.22
CA GLU A 91 14.74 -1.93 8.82
C GLU A 91 13.62 -2.81 8.23
N ARG A 92 13.10 -3.76 9.03
CA ARG A 92 11.98 -4.62 8.60
C ARG A 92 10.70 -3.81 8.39
N ALA A 93 10.43 -2.83 9.25
CA ALA A 93 9.27 -1.96 9.13
C ALA A 93 9.30 -1.14 7.85
N ILE A 94 10.46 -0.57 7.49
CA ILE A 94 10.65 0.17 6.23
C ILE A 94 10.40 -0.75 5.03
N ARG A 95 10.93 -1.98 5.04
CA ARG A 95 10.71 -2.95 3.95
C ARG A 95 9.23 -3.32 3.81
N GLN A 96 8.54 -3.55 4.91
CA GLN A 96 7.11 -3.87 4.91
C GLN A 96 6.28 -2.67 4.42
N ASP A 97 6.54 -1.47 4.92
CA ASP A 97 5.81 -0.28 4.51
C ASP A 97 6.06 0.08 3.05
N SER A 98 7.30 -0.03 2.57
CA SER A 98 7.64 0.17 1.16
C SER A 98 6.88 -0.82 0.25
N LEU A 99 6.77 -2.08 0.69
CA LEU A 99 5.98 -3.08 0.00
C LEU A 99 4.48 -2.73 0.01
N ASP A 100 3.95 -2.28 1.15
CA ASP A 100 2.53 -1.95 1.28
C ASP A 100 2.15 -0.69 0.46
N GLN A 101 3.01 0.33 0.42
CA GLN A 101 2.81 1.54 -0.38
C GLN A 101 2.63 1.24 -1.87
N ILE A 102 3.38 0.26 -2.40
CA ILE A 102 3.24 -0.22 -3.77
C ILE A 102 1.80 -0.69 -4.07
N PHE A 103 1.11 -1.29 -3.10
CA PHE A 103 -0.26 -1.80 -3.24
C PHE A 103 -1.33 -0.89 -2.62
N GLN A 104 -0.97 0.29 -2.09
CA GLN A 104 -1.91 1.15 -1.36
C GLN A 104 -2.90 1.90 -2.26
N ASN A 105 -2.52 2.19 -3.51
CA ASN A 105 -3.34 2.95 -4.46
C ASN A 105 -4.31 2.08 -5.29
N LEU A 106 -4.62 0.87 -4.81
CA LEU A 106 -5.55 -0.03 -5.49
C LEU A 106 -6.99 0.49 -5.32
N LYS A 107 -7.70 0.64 -6.45
CA LYS A 107 -9.14 0.90 -6.50
C LYS A 107 -9.89 -0.22 -5.78
N SER A 108 -10.83 0.15 -4.92
CA SER A 108 -11.72 -0.76 -4.17
C SER A 108 -12.81 -1.36 -5.07
N VAL A 109 -12.42 -2.07 -6.13
CA VAL A 109 -13.37 -2.74 -7.03
C VAL A 109 -12.86 -4.13 -7.39
N GLY A 110 -13.58 -5.16 -6.94
CA GLY A 110 -13.39 -6.58 -7.27
C GLY A 110 -12.64 -7.36 -6.18
N SER A 111 -12.99 -8.63 -5.96
CA SER A 111 -12.50 -9.46 -4.85
C SER A 111 -11.06 -9.99 -5.06
N GLY A 112 -10.11 -9.59 -4.20
CA GLY A 112 -8.73 -10.09 -4.16
C GLY A 112 -8.23 -10.32 -2.74
N ASN A 113 -6.95 -10.02 -2.47
CA ASN A 113 -6.35 -10.13 -1.13
C ASN A 113 -5.62 -8.84 -0.70
N HIS A 114 -5.77 -7.74 -1.44
CA HIS A 114 -5.18 -6.45 -1.08
C HIS A 114 -6.12 -5.64 -0.22
N ARG A 115 -5.66 -5.20 0.95
CA ARG A 115 -6.42 -4.26 1.80
C ARG A 115 -6.58 -2.94 1.08
N THR A 116 -7.83 -2.52 0.85
CA THR A 116 -8.12 -1.19 0.29
C THR A 116 -8.72 -0.28 1.36
N PRO A 117 -8.41 1.02 1.36
CA PRO A 117 -8.89 1.96 2.37
C PRO A 117 -10.36 2.40 2.17
N ARG A 118 -11.15 1.70 1.35
CA ARG A 118 -12.56 2.00 1.11
C ARG A 118 -13.41 0.74 1.21
N GLU A 119 -14.54 0.86 1.88
CA GLU A 119 -15.62 -0.14 1.90
C GLU A 119 -16.09 -0.45 0.47
N GLY A 120 -16.48 -1.71 0.25
CA GLY A 120 -16.99 -2.17 -1.02
C GLY A 120 -17.79 -3.46 -0.88
N SER A 121 -18.54 -3.80 -1.93
CA SER A 121 -19.39 -4.99 -1.96
C SER A 121 -18.55 -6.25 -2.17
N GLY A 122 -18.18 -6.92 -1.07
CA GLY A 122 -17.63 -8.27 -1.07
C GLY A 122 -16.49 -8.45 -0.07
N GLY A 123 -16.57 -9.52 0.73
CA GLY A 123 -15.66 -9.81 1.84
C GLY A 123 -16.41 -10.44 3.02
N ASP A 124 -15.67 -10.78 4.08
CA ASP A 124 -16.27 -11.11 5.37
C ASP A 124 -16.81 -9.83 6.03
N ASN A 125 -17.87 -9.99 6.83
CA ASN A 125 -18.43 -8.89 7.60
C ASN A 125 -17.42 -8.43 8.65
N LEU A 126 -17.13 -7.13 8.65
CA LEU A 126 -16.46 -6.43 9.75
C LEU A 126 -17.40 -6.41 10.97
N SER A 127 -16.81 -6.24 12.16
CA SER A 127 -17.59 -6.02 13.39
C SER A 127 -18.26 -4.64 13.42
N GLU A 128 -17.80 -3.72 12.58
CA GLU A 128 -18.36 -2.38 12.43
C GLU A 128 -19.58 -2.41 11.51
N THR A 129 -20.53 -1.54 11.81
CA THR A 129 -21.80 -1.44 11.08
C THR A 129 -22.11 0.02 10.79
N ARG A 130 -22.79 0.25 9.68
CA ARG A 130 -23.22 1.58 9.24
C ARG A 130 -24.73 1.61 8.96
N PRO A 131 -25.36 2.80 8.90
CA PRO A 131 -26.76 2.91 8.49
C PRO A 131 -27.00 2.31 7.11
N PHE A 132 -28.13 1.63 6.97
CA PHE A 132 -28.61 1.07 5.70
C PHE A 132 -28.83 2.18 4.66
N GLN A 133 -28.51 1.89 3.40
CA GLN A 133 -28.80 2.73 2.26
C GLN A 133 -29.52 1.94 1.17
N ALA A 134 -30.38 2.61 0.42
CA ALA A 134 -31.10 2.00 -0.70
C ALA A 134 -30.11 1.39 -1.72
N GLY A 135 -30.16 0.07 -1.87
CA GLY A 135 -29.25 -0.71 -2.72
C GLY A 135 -28.40 -1.73 -1.95
N ASP A 136 -28.33 -1.61 -0.61
CA ASP A 136 -27.69 -2.62 0.23
C ASP A 136 -28.46 -3.95 0.20
N LEU A 137 -27.74 -5.06 0.28
CA LEU A 137 -28.33 -6.40 0.26
C LEU A 137 -28.94 -6.72 1.63
N SER A 138 -30.09 -7.39 1.64
CA SER A 138 -30.72 -7.84 2.89
C SER A 138 -29.89 -8.86 3.67
N SER A 139 -28.95 -9.53 3.00
CA SER A 139 -27.97 -10.43 3.64
C SER A 139 -26.98 -9.71 4.54
N ASP A 140 -26.83 -8.39 4.36
CA ASP A 140 -25.78 -7.60 4.98
C ASP A 140 -26.29 -6.87 6.22
N ILE A 141 -27.59 -6.97 6.52
CA ILE A 141 -28.24 -6.34 7.66
C ILE A 141 -27.80 -7.01 8.98
N ASP A 142 -27.33 -6.21 9.92
CA ASP A 142 -27.19 -6.61 11.32
C ASP A 142 -28.57 -6.52 12.00
N TYR A 143 -29.29 -7.63 11.98
CA TYR A 143 -30.61 -7.72 12.60
C TYR A 143 -30.58 -7.45 14.10
N GLN A 144 -29.50 -7.79 14.81
CA GLN A 144 -29.43 -7.59 16.25
C GLN A 144 -29.33 -6.10 16.60
N LYS A 145 -28.42 -5.39 15.95
CA LYS A 145 -28.25 -3.95 16.16
C LYS A 145 -29.44 -3.17 15.62
N SER A 146 -30.02 -3.59 14.50
CA SER A 146 -31.22 -2.97 13.94
C SER A 146 -32.44 -3.09 14.86
N ILE A 147 -32.67 -4.27 15.44
CA ILE A 147 -33.74 -4.48 16.41
C ILE A 147 -33.50 -3.66 17.69
N LYS A 148 -32.25 -3.58 18.15
CA LYS A 148 -31.88 -2.74 19.30
C LYS A 148 -32.19 -1.27 19.04
N ASN A 149 -31.85 -0.74 17.86
CA ASN A 149 -32.16 0.62 17.45
C ASN A 149 -33.68 0.86 17.39
N ALA A 150 -34.43 -0.08 16.82
CA ALA A 150 -35.89 -0.03 16.78
C ALA A 150 -36.52 0.05 18.18
N PHE A 151 -36.04 -0.74 19.14
CA PHE A 151 -36.51 -0.67 20.52
C PHE A 151 -36.11 0.62 21.22
N GLN A 152 -34.93 1.18 20.93
CA GLN A 152 -34.53 2.49 21.46
C GLN A 152 -35.42 3.61 20.93
N ARG A 153 -35.81 3.56 19.65
CA ARG A 153 -36.67 4.56 19.01
C ARG A 153 -38.14 4.44 19.43
N ALA A 154 -38.72 3.25 19.36
CA ALA A 154 -40.16 3.02 19.52
C ALA A 154 -40.58 2.69 20.97
N GLY A 155 -39.62 2.30 21.82
CA GLY A 155 -39.84 1.87 23.19
C GLY A 155 -40.27 0.39 23.32
N ILE A 156 -40.01 -0.19 24.49
CA ILE A 156 -40.16 -1.64 24.75
C ILE A 156 -41.60 -2.15 24.51
N ASN A 157 -42.60 -1.29 24.70
CA ASN A 157 -44.01 -1.67 24.65
C ASN A 157 -44.65 -1.58 23.25
N LYS A 158 -43.92 -1.06 22.25
CA LYS A 158 -44.40 -0.95 20.87
C LYS A 158 -43.24 -1.22 19.91
N PHE A 159 -43.12 -2.46 19.43
CA PHE A 159 -42.15 -2.77 18.39
C PHE A 159 -42.60 -2.17 17.05
N SER A 160 -41.76 -1.32 16.49
CA SER A 160 -41.88 -0.79 15.13
C SER A 160 -40.48 -0.72 14.54
N LEU A 161 -40.26 -1.38 13.41
CA LEU A 161 -38.99 -1.31 12.66
C LEU A 161 -39.16 -0.31 11.51
N ALA A 162 -38.30 0.70 11.47
CA ALA A 162 -38.20 1.66 10.38
C ALA A 162 -36.88 1.45 9.63
N GLU A 163 -36.79 1.99 8.40
CA GLU A 163 -35.56 1.94 7.60
C GLU A 163 -34.38 2.61 8.34
N ASP A 164 -34.64 3.72 9.04
CA ASP A 164 -33.64 4.43 9.85
C ASP A 164 -33.07 3.59 11.01
N ASP A 165 -33.75 2.51 11.41
CA ASP A 165 -33.25 1.60 12.44
C ASP A 165 -32.28 0.57 11.87
N LEU A 166 -32.28 0.36 10.54
CA LEU A 166 -31.50 -0.69 9.89
C LEU A 166 -30.02 -0.31 9.85
N GLU A 167 -29.19 -1.21 10.34
CA GLU A 167 -27.75 -1.17 10.16
C GLU A 167 -27.27 -2.37 9.35
N VAL A 168 -26.26 -2.14 8.53
CA VAL A 168 -25.60 -3.17 7.72
C VAL A 168 -24.17 -3.33 8.20
N PHE A 169 -23.69 -4.58 8.20
CA PHE A 169 -22.27 -4.87 8.40
C PHE A 169 -21.46 -4.23 7.28
N GLU A 170 -20.38 -3.57 7.66
CA GLU A 170 -19.35 -3.25 6.68
C GLU A 170 -18.66 -4.54 6.24
N LYS A 171 -18.13 -4.58 5.02
CA LYS A 171 -17.39 -5.74 4.51
C LYS A 171 -15.94 -5.37 4.23
N GLU A 172 -15.01 -6.25 4.59
CA GLU A 172 -13.62 -6.09 4.19
C GLU A 172 -13.50 -6.21 2.66
N HIS A 173 -13.36 -5.09 1.96
CA HIS A 173 -13.14 -5.12 0.52
C HIS A 173 -11.66 -5.38 0.21
N TYR A 174 -11.39 -6.60 -0.22
CA TYR A 174 -10.09 -6.94 -0.78
C TYR A 174 -10.08 -6.68 -2.28
N ALA A 175 -9.13 -5.89 -2.78
CA ALA A 175 -8.97 -5.66 -4.21
C ALA A 175 -8.14 -6.75 -4.90
N SER A 176 -8.56 -7.18 -6.10
CA SER A 176 -7.72 -7.98 -7.01
C SER A 176 -6.84 -7.08 -7.88
N CYS A 177 -5.61 -7.49 -8.16
CA CYS A 177 -4.67 -6.77 -9.02
C CYS A 177 -4.17 -7.62 -10.20
N ALA A 178 -4.02 -6.98 -11.36
CA ALA A 178 -3.28 -7.52 -12.48
C ALA A 178 -1.93 -6.80 -12.60
N THR A 179 -0.85 -7.58 -12.52
CA THR A 179 0.52 -7.10 -12.53
C THR A 179 1.22 -7.58 -13.80
N VAL A 180 1.91 -6.67 -14.50
CA VAL A 180 2.94 -7.04 -15.48
C VAL A 180 4.31 -6.71 -14.88
N LEU A 181 5.17 -7.71 -14.80
CA LEU A 181 6.59 -7.56 -14.47
C LEU A 181 7.39 -7.44 -15.76
N MET A 182 7.99 -6.28 -16.00
CA MET A 182 8.83 -5.96 -17.14
C MET A 182 10.30 -5.99 -16.72
N ILE A 183 11.12 -6.73 -17.46
CA ILE A 183 12.53 -6.89 -17.14
C ILE A 183 13.35 -6.45 -18.36
N ASP A 184 14.23 -5.49 -18.14
CA ASP A 184 15.17 -5.06 -19.17
C ASP A 184 16.23 -6.15 -19.41
N ILE A 185 16.43 -6.50 -20.67
CA ILE A 185 17.48 -7.40 -21.15
C ILE A 185 18.42 -6.71 -22.16
N SER A 186 18.38 -5.38 -22.20
CA SER A 186 19.21 -4.54 -23.05
C SER A 186 20.67 -4.53 -22.62
N HIS A 187 21.53 -4.06 -23.52
CA HIS A 187 22.97 -4.05 -23.28
C HIS A 187 23.38 -3.18 -22.07
N SER A 188 22.56 -2.20 -21.70
CA SER A 188 22.80 -1.33 -20.53
C SER A 188 22.89 -2.15 -19.22
N MET A 189 22.19 -3.27 -19.15
CA MET A 189 22.16 -4.18 -17.99
C MET A 189 23.49 -4.91 -17.70
N ILE A 190 24.47 -4.84 -18.59
CA ILE A 190 25.84 -5.37 -18.39
C ILE A 190 26.93 -4.32 -18.68
N LEU A 191 26.53 -3.06 -18.89
CA LEU A 191 27.42 -2.03 -19.43
C LEU A 191 28.41 -1.57 -18.35
N TYR A 192 29.62 -1.18 -18.78
CA TYR A 192 30.76 -0.84 -17.90
C TYR A 192 31.24 -1.99 -16.99
N GLY A 193 30.88 -3.24 -17.31
CA GLY A 193 31.28 -4.40 -16.51
C GLY A 193 30.46 -4.60 -15.24
N GLU A 194 29.38 -3.83 -15.06
CA GLU A 194 28.44 -4.00 -13.96
C GLU A 194 27.39 -5.06 -14.31
N ASP A 195 27.25 -6.10 -13.47
CA ASP A 195 26.20 -7.11 -13.62
C ASP A 195 24.90 -6.63 -12.97
N ARG A 196 24.09 -5.86 -13.72
CA ARG A 196 22.77 -5.39 -13.27
C ARG A 196 21.66 -6.42 -13.56
N ILE A 197 21.88 -7.32 -14.51
CA ILE A 197 20.91 -8.36 -14.84
C ILE A 197 20.74 -9.39 -13.72
N THR A 198 21.80 -9.80 -13.04
CA THR A 198 21.71 -10.77 -11.94
C THR A 198 20.86 -10.27 -10.77
N PRO A 199 21.08 -9.06 -10.20
CA PRO A 199 20.19 -8.53 -9.17
C PRO A 199 18.76 -8.30 -9.71
N ALA A 200 18.60 -7.86 -10.96
CA ALA A 200 17.28 -7.74 -11.58
C ALA A 200 16.51 -9.07 -11.63
N LYS A 201 17.18 -10.17 -12.05
CA LYS A 201 16.60 -11.53 -12.04
C LYS A 201 16.21 -11.96 -10.63
N ARG A 202 17.08 -11.72 -9.64
CA ARG A 202 16.80 -12.06 -8.23
C ARG A 202 15.55 -11.33 -7.72
N THR A 203 15.46 -10.02 -7.98
CA THR A 203 14.29 -9.21 -7.62
C THR A 203 13.04 -9.70 -8.34
N ALA A 204 13.13 -9.99 -9.63
CA ALA A 204 12.03 -10.50 -10.43
C ALA A 204 11.48 -11.84 -9.90
N ILE A 205 12.37 -12.78 -9.59
CA ILE A 205 12.01 -14.10 -9.04
C ILE A 205 11.35 -13.92 -7.66
N ALA A 206 11.96 -13.13 -6.78
CA ALA A 206 11.43 -12.89 -5.44
C ALA A 206 10.04 -12.21 -5.49
N LEU A 207 9.86 -11.21 -6.35
CA LEU A 207 8.59 -10.51 -6.51
C LEU A 207 7.52 -11.42 -7.13
N ALA A 208 7.88 -12.24 -8.12
CA ALA A 208 6.97 -13.21 -8.71
C ALA A 208 6.47 -14.22 -7.67
N GLU A 209 7.39 -14.77 -6.88
CA GLU A 209 7.07 -15.72 -5.80
C GLU A 209 6.19 -15.06 -4.72
N LEU A 210 6.55 -13.85 -4.29
CA LEU A 210 5.78 -13.09 -3.31
C LEU A 210 4.34 -12.84 -3.78
N ILE A 211 4.16 -12.41 -5.03
CA ILE A 211 2.83 -12.13 -5.57
C ILE A 211 2.01 -13.43 -5.66
N GLN A 212 2.60 -14.50 -6.18
CA GLN A 212 1.89 -15.78 -6.35
C GLN A 212 1.52 -16.44 -5.02
N THR A 213 2.35 -16.30 -4.00
CA THR A 213 2.11 -16.90 -2.66
C THR A 213 1.20 -16.05 -1.78
N LYS A 214 1.46 -14.74 -1.68
CA LYS A 214 0.71 -13.83 -0.80
C LYS A 214 -0.63 -13.42 -1.42
N TYR A 215 -0.69 -13.28 -2.74
CA TYR A 215 -1.86 -12.80 -3.48
C TYR A 215 -2.29 -13.79 -4.57
N PRO A 216 -2.71 -15.02 -4.22
CA PRO A 216 -3.04 -16.09 -5.20
C PRO A 216 -4.21 -15.75 -6.15
N LYS A 217 -5.04 -14.76 -5.81
CA LYS A 217 -6.15 -14.27 -6.66
C LYS A 217 -5.70 -13.24 -7.69
N ASP A 218 -4.46 -12.75 -7.62
CA ASP A 218 -3.92 -11.79 -8.56
C ASP A 218 -3.46 -12.44 -9.87
N SER A 219 -3.44 -11.64 -10.94
CA SER A 219 -2.82 -12.05 -12.19
C SER A 219 -1.41 -11.51 -12.26
N LEU A 220 -0.44 -12.38 -12.58
CA LEU A 220 0.92 -11.99 -12.90
C LEU A 220 1.26 -12.38 -14.34
N GLU A 221 1.75 -11.42 -15.10
CA GLU A 221 2.34 -11.61 -16.43
C GLU A 221 3.79 -11.13 -16.38
N VAL A 222 4.70 -11.83 -17.06
CA VAL A 222 6.11 -11.44 -17.10
C VAL A 222 6.49 -11.19 -18.56
N ILE A 223 7.18 -10.07 -18.79
CA ILE A 223 7.73 -9.73 -20.10
C ILE A 223 9.19 -9.32 -19.97
N THR A 224 9.95 -9.57 -21.02
CA THR A 224 11.27 -8.97 -21.22
C THR A 224 11.18 -7.90 -22.30
N PHE A 225 12.05 -6.90 -22.23
CA PHE A 225 12.19 -5.92 -23.30
C PHE A 225 13.66 -5.62 -23.60
N GLY A 226 13.95 -5.50 -24.88
CA GLY A 226 15.24 -5.10 -25.45
C GLY A 226 14.94 -4.35 -26.75
N ASN A 227 15.38 -4.86 -27.91
CA ASN A 227 14.95 -4.34 -29.21
C ASN A 227 13.42 -4.46 -29.38
N GLU A 228 12.88 -5.57 -28.89
CA GLU A 228 11.45 -5.91 -28.89
C GLU A 228 11.02 -6.34 -27.48
N ALA A 229 9.70 -6.41 -27.26
CA ALA A 229 9.13 -6.90 -26.01
C ALA A 229 8.46 -8.26 -26.21
N GLN A 230 8.70 -9.19 -25.27
CA GLN A 230 8.29 -10.58 -25.39
C GLN A 230 7.71 -11.07 -24.07
N LYS A 231 6.67 -11.91 -24.12
CA LYS A 231 6.16 -12.59 -22.93
C LYS A 231 7.05 -13.76 -22.58
N VAL A 232 7.40 -13.89 -21.30
CA VAL A 232 8.17 -15.01 -20.75
C VAL A 232 7.40 -15.68 -19.62
N ARG A 233 7.75 -16.93 -19.29
CA ARG A 233 7.15 -17.61 -18.14
C ARG A 233 7.99 -17.32 -16.90
N VAL A 234 7.35 -17.35 -15.73
CA VAL A 234 8.06 -17.19 -14.43
C VAL A 234 9.22 -18.18 -14.29
N ARG A 235 9.04 -19.43 -14.73
CA ARG A 235 10.10 -20.45 -14.71
C ARG A 235 11.32 -20.14 -15.58
N ASP A 236 11.17 -19.24 -16.54
CA ASP A 236 12.24 -18.86 -17.45
C ASP A 236 13.10 -17.70 -16.88
N LEU A 237 12.65 -17.04 -15.79
CA LEU A 237 13.34 -15.91 -15.14
C LEU A 237 14.81 -16.17 -14.80
N PRO A 238 15.22 -17.33 -14.23
CA PRO A 238 16.62 -17.58 -13.90
C PRO A 238 17.53 -17.61 -15.13
N TYR A 239 16.98 -17.98 -16.28
CA TYR A 239 17.70 -18.21 -17.53
C TYR A 239 17.73 -16.99 -18.44
N LEU A 240 17.18 -15.85 -18.01
CA LEU A 240 17.28 -14.62 -18.79
C LEU A 240 18.74 -14.22 -18.98
N GLN A 241 19.04 -13.83 -20.22
CA GLN A 241 20.35 -13.37 -20.66
C GLN A 241 20.21 -11.99 -21.29
N VAL A 242 21.26 -11.20 -21.14
CA VAL A 242 21.38 -9.90 -21.80
C VAL A 242 21.88 -10.13 -23.22
N GLY A 243 21.31 -9.41 -24.17
CA GLY A 243 21.78 -9.38 -25.56
C GLY A 243 22.31 -8.02 -25.95
N PRO A 244 22.90 -7.88 -27.15
CA PRO A 244 23.28 -6.60 -27.75
C PRO A 244 22.02 -5.86 -28.23
N PHE A 245 21.10 -5.60 -27.32
CA PHE A 245 19.81 -5.01 -27.58
C PHE A 245 19.78 -3.56 -27.08
N HIS A 246 18.98 -2.73 -27.74
CA HIS A 246 18.62 -1.39 -27.26
C HIS A 246 17.54 -1.48 -26.17
N THR A 247 17.30 -0.37 -25.48
CA THR A 247 16.26 -0.27 -24.45
C THR A 247 14.96 0.25 -25.07
N ASN A 248 14.14 -0.61 -25.68
CA ASN A 248 12.85 -0.22 -26.26
C ASN A 248 11.72 -0.26 -25.22
N THR A 249 11.79 0.64 -24.24
CA THR A 249 10.79 0.76 -23.17
C THR A 249 9.38 0.99 -23.72
N LYS A 250 9.25 1.69 -24.86
CA LYS A 250 7.97 1.90 -25.55
C LYS A 250 7.33 0.56 -25.95
N ALA A 251 8.09 -0.33 -26.58
CA ALA A 251 7.59 -1.66 -26.95
C ALA A 251 7.18 -2.47 -25.71
N GLY A 252 7.99 -2.40 -24.65
CA GLY A 252 7.70 -3.01 -23.35
C GLY A 252 6.36 -2.55 -22.78
N LEU A 253 6.19 -1.23 -22.62
CA LEU A 253 4.96 -0.64 -22.09
C LEU A 253 3.75 -0.93 -22.97
N GLN A 254 3.89 -0.88 -24.29
CA GLN A 254 2.80 -1.23 -25.21
C GLN A 254 2.37 -2.69 -25.09
N LEU A 255 3.31 -3.62 -24.90
CA LEU A 255 2.98 -5.02 -24.65
C LEU A 255 2.32 -5.20 -23.29
N ALA A 256 2.87 -4.58 -22.24
CA ALA A 256 2.32 -4.63 -20.88
C ALA A 256 0.88 -4.11 -20.85
N GLN A 257 0.62 -2.95 -21.45
CA GLN A 257 -0.73 -2.38 -21.55
C GLN A 257 -1.69 -3.31 -22.30
N ARG A 258 -1.25 -3.92 -23.42
CA ARG A 258 -2.07 -4.91 -24.16
C ARG A 258 -2.40 -6.14 -23.33
N LEU A 259 -1.46 -6.64 -22.53
CA LEU A 259 -1.68 -7.77 -21.63
C LEU A 259 -2.65 -7.39 -20.51
N LEU A 260 -2.44 -6.24 -19.87
CA LEU A 260 -3.30 -5.71 -18.80
C LEU A 260 -4.72 -5.40 -19.31
N ALA A 261 -4.89 -4.92 -20.55
CA ALA A 261 -6.20 -4.66 -21.14
C ALA A 261 -7.07 -5.92 -21.22
N LYS A 262 -6.47 -7.10 -21.41
CA LYS A 262 -7.17 -8.40 -21.44
C LYS A 262 -7.56 -8.92 -20.05
N LYS A 263 -7.03 -8.33 -18.98
CA LYS A 263 -7.30 -8.74 -17.60
C LYS A 263 -8.57 -8.07 -17.08
N ARG A 264 -9.38 -8.84 -16.36
CA ARG A 264 -10.68 -8.41 -15.80
C ARG A 264 -10.53 -7.64 -14.48
N GLN A 265 -9.38 -7.76 -13.83
CA GLN A 265 -9.06 -7.04 -12.60
C GLN A 265 -9.14 -5.53 -12.83
N THR A 266 -9.76 -4.81 -11.89
CA THR A 266 -9.91 -3.36 -11.94
C THR A 266 -8.58 -2.63 -11.74
N ASN A 267 -7.72 -3.21 -10.89
CA ASN A 267 -6.38 -2.70 -10.65
C ASN A 267 -5.39 -3.33 -11.60
N LYS A 268 -4.57 -2.46 -12.20
CA LYS A 268 -3.61 -2.82 -13.23
C LYS A 268 -2.33 -2.06 -12.95
N GLN A 269 -1.23 -2.78 -12.81
CA GLN A 269 0.07 -2.19 -12.50
C GLN A 269 1.17 -2.82 -13.34
N ILE A 270 2.24 -2.04 -13.51
CA ILE A 270 3.44 -2.43 -14.24
C ILE A 270 4.62 -2.21 -13.29
N PHE A 271 5.37 -3.27 -13.00
CA PHE A 271 6.70 -3.14 -12.40
C PHE A 271 7.74 -3.23 -13.50
N MET A 272 8.61 -2.24 -13.58
CA MET A 272 9.70 -2.21 -14.53
C MET A 272 11.02 -2.29 -13.78
N ILE A 273 11.84 -3.28 -14.13
CA ILE A 273 13.21 -3.44 -13.63
C ILE A 273 14.15 -3.14 -14.79
N THR A 274 14.91 -2.06 -14.65
CA THR A 274 15.76 -1.43 -15.67
C THR A 274 16.91 -0.72 -14.95
N ASP A 275 17.96 -0.35 -15.67
CA ASP A 275 19.05 0.48 -15.14
C ASP A 275 18.86 1.99 -15.35
N GLY A 276 17.80 2.39 -16.06
CA GLY A 276 17.40 3.80 -16.28
C GLY A 276 15.91 3.97 -16.58
#